data_AF-W1YA56-F1
#
_entry.id   AF-W1YA56-F1
#
_cell.length_a   1.000
_cell.length_b   1.000
_cell.length_c   1.000
_cell.angle_alpha   90.00
_cell.angle_beta   90.00
_cell.angle_gamma   90.00
#
_symmetry.space_group_name_H-M   'P 1'
#
loop_
_entity.id
_entity.type
_entity.pdbx_description
1 polymer ?
#
loop_
_entity_poly.entity_id
_entity_poly.type
_entity_poly.pdbx_seq_one_letter_code
_entity_poly.pdbx_strand_id
1 'polypeptide(L)'
;RLTLKTELTPTQRDHLNTIERSANNLLAIINDVLDFSKLEAGKLILESIPFPLRSTLDEVVTLLAHSSHDKGLELTLNIKSDVPDNVI
;
A
#
# COMPACT_ATOMS: atom_id res chain seq x y z
N ARG A 1 -10.23 -15.99 5.43
CA ARG A 1 -8.81 -16.42 5.55
C ARG A 1 -8.61 -17.81 6.15
N LEU A 2 -9.34 -18.23 7.19
CA LEU A 2 -9.19 -19.57 7.81
C LEU A 2 -9.48 -20.73 6.85
N THR A 3 -10.48 -20.60 5.97
CA THR A 3 -10.88 -21.65 4.99
C THR A 3 -9.84 -21.92 3.91
N LEU A 4 -8.99 -20.94 3.53
CA LEU A 4 -7.91 -21.15 2.56
C LEU A 4 -6.77 -22.03 3.12
N LYS A 5 -6.72 -22.17 4.46
CA LYS A 5 -5.71 -22.97 5.17
C LYS A 5 -6.14 -24.43 5.40
N THR A 6 -7.33 -24.83 4.95
CA THR A 6 -7.78 -26.23 5.02
C THR A 6 -7.36 -27.00 3.78
N GLU A 7 -7.53 -28.32 3.79
CA GLU A 7 -7.42 -29.09 2.54
C GLU A 7 -8.52 -28.67 1.57
N LEU A 8 -8.12 -28.42 0.33
CA LEU A 8 -8.97 -27.90 -0.74
C LEU A 8 -8.55 -28.54 -2.05
N THR A 9 -9.51 -28.83 -2.93
CA THR A 9 -9.19 -29.21 -4.31
C THR A 9 -8.62 -28.00 -5.06
N PRO A 10 -7.84 -28.21 -6.15
CA PRO A 10 -7.28 -27.11 -6.94
C PRO A 10 -8.34 -26.09 -7.40
N THR A 11 -9.49 -26.57 -7.87
CA THR A 11 -10.61 -25.72 -8.31
C THR A 11 -11.21 -24.90 -7.17
N GLN A 12 -11.38 -25.50 -5.98
CA GLN A 12 -11.88 -24.78 -4.80
C GLN A 12 -10.91 -23.67 -4.37
N ARG A 13 -9.61 -23.95 -4.41
CA ARG A 13 -8.58 -22.95 -4.08
C ARG A 13 -8.58 -21.79 -5.08
N ASP A 14 -8.71 -22.06 -6.38
CA ASP A 14 -8.80 -21.00 -7.41
C ASP A 14 -10.03 -20.11 -7.26
N HIS A 15 -11.19 -20.70 -6.95
CA HIS A 15 -12.40 -19.93 -6.66
C HIS A 15 -12.22 -19.06 -5.41
N LEU A 16 -11.66 -19.61 -4.32
CA LEU A 16 -11.41 -18.85 -3.10
C LEU A 16 -10.38 -17.73 -3.30
N ASN A 17 -9.31 -17.96 -4.07
CA ASN A 17 -8.33 -16.93 -4.42
C ASN A 17 -8.96 -15.81 -5.24
N THR A 18 -9.85 -16.15 -6.18
CA THR A 18 -10.58 -15.16 -6.99
C THR A 18 -11.53 -14.34 -6.13
N ILE A 19 -12.27 -14.97 -5.23
CA ILE A 19 -13.14 -14.28 -4.26
C ILE A 19 -12.32 -13.35 -3.35
N GLU A 20 -11.19 -13.82 -2.81
CA GLU A 20 -10.33 -12.99 -1.95
C GLU A 20 -9.81 -11.77 -2.69
N ARG A 21 -9.30 -11.95 -3.92
CA ARG A 21 -8.82 -10.83 -4.74
C ARG A 21 -9.93 -9.82 -5.02
N SER A 22 -11.12 -10.28 -5.41
CA SER A 22 -12.26 -9.40 -5.67
C SER A 22 -12.74 -8.67 -4.41
N ALA A 23 -12.77 -9.34 -3.27
CA ALA A 23 -13.14 -8.74 -1.99
C ALA A 23 -12.13 -7.67 -1.54
N ASN A 24 -10.83 -7.93 -1.67
CA ASN A 24 -9.79 -6.95 -1.35
C ASN A 24 -9.87 -5.72 -2.27
N ASN A 25 -10.09 -5.93 -3.56
CA ASN A 25 -10.25 -4.83 -4.52
C ASN A 25 -11.48 -3.98 -4.19
N LEU A 26 -12.63 -4.61 -3.88
CA LEU A 26 -13.84 -3.90 -3.51
C LEU A 26 -13.67 -3.12 -2.20
N LEU A 27 -13.00 -3.72 -1.21
CA LEU A 27 -12.72 -3.05 0.07
C LEU A 27 -11.83 -1.82 -0.13
N ALA A 28 -10.81 -1.90 -0.99
CA ALA A 28 -9.98 -0.75 -1.35
C ALA A 28 -10.82 0.37 -1.96
N ILE A 29 -11.67 0.06 -2.95
CA ILE A 29 -12.59 1.04 -3.57
C ILE A 29 -13.52 1.67 -2.53
N ILE A 30 -14.08 0.89 -1.61
CA ILE A 30 -14.95 1.41 -0.55
C ILE A 30 -14.17 2.38 0.35
N ASN A 31 -12.94 2.02 0.76
CA ASN A 31 -12.10 2.89 1.58
C ASN A 31 -11.78 4.21 0.85
N ASP A 32 -11.42 4.14 -0.43
CA ASP A 32 -11.12 5.32 -1.24
C ASP A 32 -12.33 6.27 -1.35
N VAL A 33 -13.54 5.72 -1.56
CA VAL A 33 -14.79 6.52 -1.60
C VAL A 33 -15.11 7.14 -0.24
N LEU A 34 -14.89 6.40 0.85
CA LEU A 34 -15.10 6.92 2.21
C LEU A 34 -14.11 8.03 2.54
N ASP A 35 -12.84 7.87 2.18
CA ASP A 35 -11.82 8.88 2.44
C ASP A 35 -12.03 10.13 1.57
N PHE A 36 -12.46 9.97 0.32
CA PHE A 36 -12.91 11.08 -0.52
C PHE A 36 -14.09 11.81 0.11
N SER A 37 -15.11 11.09 0.60
CA SER A 37 -16.27 11.67 1.27
C SER A 37 -15.90 12.43 2.55
N LYS A 38 -14.91 11.92 3.32
CA LYS A 38 -14.38 12.64 4.49
C LYS A 38 -13.67 13.92 4.09
N LEU A 39 -12.91 13.90 2.98
CA LEU A 39 -12.19 15.06 2.46
C LEU A 39 -13.18 16.16 2.02
N GLU A 40 -14.18 15.84 1.21
CA GLU A 40 -15.20 16.82 0.76
C GLU A 40 -16.01 17.41 1.91
N ALA A 41 -16.28 16.60 2.95
CA ALA A 41 -16.97 17.06 4.15
C ALA A 41 -16.07 17.87 5.12
N GLY A 42 -14.79 18.09 4.79
CA GLY A 42 -13.81 18.74 5.67
C GLY A 42 -13.50 17.95 6.95
N LYS A 43 -13.80 16.65 6.97
CA LYS A 43 -13.60 15.74 8.11
C LYS A 43 -12.26 15.02 8.09
N LEU A 44 -11.50 15.14 7.00
CA LEU A 44 -10.14 14.63 6.90
C LEU A 44 -9.18 15.74 7.35
N ILE A 45 -8.57 15.56 8.51
CA ILE A 45 -7.59 16.49 9.07
C ILE A 45 -6.21 15.91 8.77
N LEU A 46 -5.38 16.66 8.02
CA LEU A 46 -3.98 16.31 7.86
C LEU A 46 -3.23 16.69 9.13
N GLU A 47 -2.48 15.75 9.68
CA GLU A 47 -1.57 16.03 10.78
C GLU A 47 -0.34 16.78 10.23
N SER A 48 0.01 17.88 10.89
CA SER A 48 1.18 18.69 10.58
C SER A 48 2.23 18.41 11.66
N ILE A 49 3.02 17.37 11.44
CA ILE A 49 4.03 16.90 12.39
C ILE A 49 5.38 16.70 11.67
N PRO A 50 6.50 17.06 12.32
CA PRO A 50 7.81 16.76 11.77
C PRO A 50 8.02 15.25 11.61
N PHE A 51 8.47 14.81 10.43
CA PHE A 51 8.82 13.41 10.18
C PHE A 51 10.14 13.28 9.40
N PRO A 52 10.89 12.16 9.59
CA PRO A 52 12.18 11.95 8.96
C PRO A 52 12.01 11.49 7.49
N LEU A 53 12.03 12.45 6.56
CA LEU A 53 11.73 12.24 5.15
C LEU A 53 12.58 11.12 4.51
N ARG A 54 13.90 11.13 4.77
CA ARG A 54 14.82 10.15 4.16
C ARG A 54 14.50 8.73 4.63
N SER A 55 14.34 8.53 5.93
CA SER A 55 13.97 7.22 6.50
C SER A 55 12.62 6.74 5.98
N THR A 56 11.63 7.63 5.89
CA THR A 56 10.31 7.27 5.34
C THR A 56 10.42 6.83 3.87
N LEU A 57 11.22 7.53 3.05
CA LEU A 57 11.43 7.14 1.65
C LEU A 57 12.21 5.83 1.52
N ASP A 58 13.21 5.59 2.38
CA ASP A 58 13.96 4.32 2.41
C ASP A 58 13.05 3.13 2.74
N GLU A 59 12.11 3.29 3.67
CA GLU A 59 11.11 2.26 3.98
C GLU A 59 10.21 1.96 2.78
N VAL A 60 9.75 2.98 2.06
CA VAL A 60 8.94 2.82 0.84
C VAL A 60 9.72 2.09 -0.25
N VAL A 61 10.98 2.45 -0.47
CA VAL A 61 11.84 1.79 -1.47
C VAL A 61 12.09 0.33 -1.07
N THR A 62 12.33 0.06 0.21
CA THR A 62 12.51 -1.30 0.73
C THR A 62 11.26 -2.16 0.49
N LEU A 63 10.07 -1.59 0.73
CA LEU A 63 8.79 -2.27 0.50
C LEU A 63 8.60 -2.61 -0.99
N LEU A 64 9.02 -1.72 -1.89
CA LEU A 64 8.85 -1.89 -3.34
C LEU A 64 9.98 -2.70 -4.00
N ALA A 65 11.12 -2.85 -3.34
CA ALA A 65 12.32 -3.51 -3.88
C ALA A 65 12.04 -4.93 -4.38
N HIS A 66 11.23 -5.70 -3.65
CA HIS A 66 10.88 -7.06 -4.08
C HIS A 66 10.05 -7.04 -5.37
N SER A 67 9.04 -6.17 -5.45
CA SER A 67 8.18 -6.07 -6.64
C SER A 67 8.93 -5.53 -7.86
N SER A 68 9.87 -4.60 -7.68
CA SER A 68 10.72 -4.13 -8.77
C SER A 68 11.66 -5.22 -9.26
N HIS A 69 12.26 -6.00 -8.34
CA HIS A 69 13.13 -7.12 -8.69
C HIS A 69 12.40 -8.22 -9.47
N ASP A 70 11.20 -8.62 -9.03
CA ASP A 70 10.37 -9.62 -9.72
C ASP A 70 10.00 -9.20 -11.14
N LYS A 71 9.94 -7.89 -11.40
CA LYS A 71 9.66 -7.29 -12.71
C LYS A 71 10.92 -7.02 -13.54
N GLY A 72 12.11 -7.31 -13.01
CA GLY A 72 13.39 -6.98 -13.66
C GLY A 72 13.65 -5.49 -13.80
N LEU A 73 13.07 -4.67 -12.91
CA LEU A 73 13.18 -3.21 -12.92
C LEU A 73 14.19 -2.73 -11.89
N GLU A 74 14.97 -1.73 -12.27
CA GLU A 74 15.82 -0.98 -11.34
C GLU A 74 14.99 0.11 -10.64
N LEU A 75 15.13 0.17 -9.31
CA LEU A 75 14.51 1.19 -8.47
C LEU A 75 15.62 1.94 -7.74
N THR A 76 15.72 3.25 -7.97
CA THR A 76 16.75 4.10 -7.36
C THR A 76 16.09 5.27 -6.63
N LEU A 77 16.56 5.58 -5.43
CA LEU A 77 16.19 6.77 -4.68
C LEU A 77 17.30 7.82 -4.77
N ASN A 78 16.97 9.02 -5.22
CA ASN A 78 17.90 10.14 -5.27
C ASN A 78 17.30 11.35 -4.56
N ILE A 79 17.89 11.73 -3.44
CA ILE A 79 17.48 12.88 -2.63
C ILE A 79 18.63 13.87 -2.61
N LYS A 80 18.38 15.09 -3.10
CA LYS A 80 19.38 16.16 -3.10
C LYS A 80 19.83 16.51 -1.67
N SER A 81 21.06 17.03 -1.56
CA SER A 81 21.67 17.38 -0.28
C SER A 81 21.04 18.62 0.38
N ASP A 82 20.35 19.46 -0.38
CA ASP A 82 19.64 20.65 0.10
C ASP A 82 18.27 20.34 0.70
N VAL A 83 17.78 19.09 0.55
CA VAL A 83 16.53 18.64 1.15
C VAL A 83 16.75 18.35 2.64
N PRO A 84 16.02 19.00 3.55
CA PRO A 84 16.10 18.75 4.99
C PRO A 84 15.70 17.31 5.36
N ASP A 85 16.34 16.78 6.40
CA ASP A 85 16.04 15.42 6.87
C ASP A 85 14.67 15.31 7.55
N ASN A 86 14.19 16.39 8.17
CA ASN A 86 12.86 16.47 8.77
C ASN A 86 12.01 17.52 8.06
N VAL A 87 10.79 17.14 7.66
CA VAL A 87 9.80 18.01 7.02
C VAL A 87 8.46 17.93 7.75
N ILE A 88 7.61 18.94 7.55
CA ILE A 88 6.26 19.05 8.12
C ILE A 88 5.25 18.97 6.98
#